data_AF-A0A0R3R6E5-F1
#
_entry.id   AF-A0A0R3R6E5-F1
#
_cell.length_a   1.000
_cell.length_b   1.000
_cell.length_c   1.000
_cell.angle_alpha   90.00
_cell.angle_beta   90.00
_cell.angle_gamma   90.00
#
_symmetry.space_group_name_H-M   'P 1'
#
loop_
_entity.id
_entity.type
_entity.pdbx_description
1 polymer ?
#
loop_
_entity_poly.entity_id
_entity_poly.type
_entity_poly.pdbx_seq_one_letter_code
_entity_poly.pdbx_strand_id
1 'polypeptide(L)'
;MPYECYLRNFYPPFAPGMMYIIPFGAFQKIWRTLPTVIWLKLEDIFYTGIVAEIADVKRVNIDFMYSADNVQVKRILQQFIILK
;
A
#
# COMPACT_ATOMS: atom_id res chain seq x y z
N MET A 1 -6.06 -5.04 -15.93
CA MET A 1 -6.16 -6.38 -15.29
C MET A 1 -7.43 -7.04 -15.82
N PRO A 2 -7.53 -8.38 -15.93
CA PRO A 2 -8.81 -9.02 -16.26
C PRO A 2 -9.87 -8.66 -15.22
N TYR A 3 -11.10 -8.42 -15.66
CA TYR A 3 -12.22 -8.02 -14.77
C TYR A 3 -12.49 -9.07 -13.68
N GLU A 4 -12.36 -10.35 -14.04
CA GLU A 4 -12.48 -11.52 -13.16
C GLU A 4 -11.56 -11.46 -11.92
N CYS A 5 -10.42 -10.76 -11.99
CA CYS A 5 -9.48 -10.68 -10.87
C CYS A 5 -9.91 -9.66 -9.79
N TYR A 6 -10.67 -8.62 -10.14
CA TYR A 6 -10.95 -7.51 -9.23
C TYR A 6 -12.23 -6.75 -9.62
N LEU A 7 -13.29 -6.94 -8.82
CA LEU A 7 -14.66 -6.49 -9.10
C LEU A 7 -14.90 -4.96 -8.99
N ARG A 8 -13.94 -4.19 -8.48
CA ARG A 8 -14.11 -2.73 -8.32
C ARG A 8 -13.43 -1.97 -9.45
N ASN A 9 -14.08 -0.91 -9.93
CA ASN A 9 -13.53 -0.02 -10.96
C ASN A 9 -12.31 0.80 -10.51
N PHE A 10 -12.04 0.87 -9.20
CA PHE A 10 -10.95 1.63 -8.61
C PHE A 10 -10.23 0.83 -7.52
N TYR A 11 -8.92 1.04 -7.40
CA TYR A 11 -8.14 0.56 -6.25
C TYR A 11 -8.39 1.46 -5.04
N PRO A 12 -8.37 0.92 -3.81
CA PRO A 12 -8.39 1.73 -2.59
C PRO A 12 -7.10 2.55 -2.48
N PRO A 13 -7.04 3.57 -1.60
CA PRO A 13 -5.79 4.27 -1.31
C PRO A 13 -4.70 3.27 -0.92
N PHE A 14 -3.51 3.40 -1.50
CA PHE A 14 -2.38 2.50 -1.29
C PHE A 14 -1.09 3.31 -1.14
N ALA A 15 -0.03 2.64 -0.68
CA ALA A 15 1.32 3.17 -0.58
C ALA A 15 2.15 2.66 -1.76
N PRO A 16 2.17 3.38 -2.91
CA PRO A 16 3.16 3.10 -3.95
C PRO A 16 4.58 3.36 -3.42
N GLY A 17 5.57 2.59 -3.84
CA GLY A 17 6.96 3.01 -3.68
C GLY A 17 8.04 1.95 -3.78
N MET A 18 9.26 2.35 -3.41
CA MET A 18 10.37 1.40 -3.18
C MET A 18 10.53 1.03 -1.70
N MET A 19 9.91 1.79 -0.78
CA MET A 19 9.92 1.50 0.65
C MET A 19 8.72 2.13 1.36
N TYR A 20 8.05 1.33 2.19
CA TYR A 20 7.03 1.74 3.16
C TYR A 20 7.37 1.13 4.53
N ILE A 21 6.82 1.66 5.63
CA ILE A 21 7.03 1.06 6.97
C ILE A 21 5.71 0.55 7.55
N ILE A 22 5.73 -0.73 7.92
CA ILE A 22 4.61 -1.44 8.54
C ILE A 22 5.01 -1.78 9.99
N PRO A 23 4.43 -1.10 11.01
CA PRO A 23 4.62 -1.50 12.40
C PRO A 23 4.00 -2.88 12.66
N PHE A 24 4.62 -3.64 13.56
CA PHE A 24 4.32 -5.06 13.76
C PHE A 24 2.84 -5.38 14.01
N GLY A 25 2.11 -4.57 14.79
CA GLY A 25 0.67 -4.78 15.03
C GLY A 25 -0.19 -4.63 13.77
N ALA A 26 0.19 -3.72 12.86
CA ALA A 26 -0.47 -3.57 11.56
C ALA A 26 -0.03 -4.66 10.56
N PHE A 27 1.22 -5.12 10.63
CA PHE A 27 1.66 -6.31 9.89
C PHE A 27 0.86 -7.54 10.29
N GLN A 28 0.65 -7.77 11.59
CA GLN A 28 -0.17 -8.87 12.10
C GLN A 28 -1.63 -8.81 11.64
N LYS A 29 -2.21 -7.60 11.54
CA LYS A 29 -3.53 -7.39 10.93
C LYS A 29 -3.54 -7.84 9.47
N ILE A 30 -2.66 -7.26 8.63
CA ILE A 30 -2.52 -7.59 7.20
C ILE A 30 -2.31 -9.10 7.00
N TRP A 31 -1.36 -9.69 7.73
CA TRP A 31 -1.00 -11.10 7.61
C TRP A 31 -2.16 -12.06 7.89
N ARG A 32 -3.03 -11.74 8.86
CA ARG A 32 -4.24 -12.53 9.17
C ARG A 32 -5.32 -12.40 8.10
N THR A 33 -5.32 -11.31 7.32
CA THR A 33 -6.29 -11.06 6.24
C THR A 33 -5.84 -11.64 4.89
N LEU A 34 -4.55 -11.89 4.67
CA LEU A 34 -4.04 -12.48 3.41
C LEU A 34 -4.80 -13.73 2.93
N PRO A 35 -5.16 -14.72 3.77
CA PRO A 35 -5.85 -15.92 3.31
C PRO A 35 -7.28 -15.69 2.80
N THR A 36 -7.89 -14.53 3.07
CA THR A 36 -9.28 -14.22 2.68
C THR A 36 -9.37 -13.36 1.42
N VAL A 37 -8.25 -13.10 0.73
CA VAL A 37 -8.20 -12.20 -0.45
C VAL A 37 -7.53 -12.92 -1.63
N ILE A 38 -8.16 -12.86 -2.80
CA ILE A 38 -7.57 -13.36 -4.05
C ILE A 38 -6.30 -12.55 -4.35
N TRP A 39 -5.16 -13.25 -4.52
CA TRP A 39 -3.88 -12.58 -4.75
C TRP A 39 -3.84 -11.82 -6.08
N LEU A 40 -3.27 -10.62 -6.06
CA LEU A 40 -3.14 -9.74 -7.21
C LEU A 40 -1.66 -9.45 -7.50
N LYS A 41 -1.28 -9.48 -8.78
CA LYS A 41 0.10 -9.23 -9.27
C LYS A 41 0.63 -7.80 -9.05
N LEU A 42 -0.12 -6.92 -8.38
CA LEU A 42 0.25 -5.54 -8.08
C LEU A 42 0.49 -5.44 -6.56
N GLU A 43 1.74 -5.62 -6.16
CA GLU A 43 2.14 -5.88 -4.76
C GLU A 43 1.76 -4.73 -3.81
N ASP A 44 2.23 -3.49 -4.08
CA ASP A 44 1.82 -2.25 -3.38
C ASP A 44 0.29 -2.19 -3.18
N ILE A 45 -0.46 -2.35 -4.26
CA ILE A 45 -1.93 -2.23 -4.32
C ILE A 45 -2.61 -3.37 -3.55
N PHE A 46 -2.02 -4.57 -3.56
CA PHE A 46 -2.53 -5.73 -2.85
C PHE A 46 -2.33 -5.58 -1.34
N TYR A 47 -1.08 -5.46 -0.87
CA TYR A 47 -0.79 -5.42 0.57
C TYR A 47 -1.21 -4.10 1.21
N THR A 48 -0.71 -2.97 0.69
CA THR A 48 -0.89 -1.66 1.31
C THR A 48 -2.21 -0.99 0.92
N GLY A 49 -2.81 -1.40 -0.20
CA GLY A 49 -4.15 -1.02 -0.62
C GLY A 49 -5.21 -1.96 -0.05
N ILE A 50 -5.48 -3.06 -0.73
CA ILE A 50 -6.67 -3.90 -0.57
C ILE A 50 -6.67 -4.67 0.76
N VAL A 51 -5.60 -5.39 1.07
CA VAL A 51 -5.51 -6.18 2.32
C VAL A 51 -5.51 -5.24 3.53
N ALA A 52 -4.81 -4.10 3.46
CA ALA A 52 -4.87 -3.07 4.50
C ALA A 52 -6.25 -2.42 4.68
N GLU A 53 -7.04 -2.25 3.61
CA GLU A 53 -8.42 -1.75 3.75
C GLU A 53 -9.32 -2.76 4.47
N ILE A 54 -9.25 -4.03 4.06
CA ILE A 54 -10.04 -5.12 4.67
C ILE A 54 -9.62 -5.36 6.13
N ALA A 55 -8.36 -5.11 6.47
CA ALA A 55 -7.80 -5.29 7.82
C ALA A 55 -8.01 -4.08 8.77
N ASP A 56 -8.71 -3.03 8.34
CA ASP A 56 -8.82 -1.72 9.02
C ASP A 56 -7.44 -1.19 9.46
N VAL A 57 -6.55 -0.98 8.49
CA VAL A 57 -5.18 -0.51 8.70
C VAL A 57 -5.03 0.89 8.15
N LYS A 58 -4.77 1.85 9.05
CA LYS A 58 -4.77 3.28 8.73
C LYS A 58 -3.51 3.73 8.01
N ARG A 59 -3.71 4.67 7.08
CA ARG A 59 -2.72 5.20 6.14
C ARG A 59 -2.46 6.68 6.44
N VAL A 60 -1.20 7.05 6.65
CA VAL A 60 -0.75 8.39 7.08
C VAL A 60 0.49 8.78 6.26
N ASN A 61 0.53 9.98 5.67
CA ASN A 61 1.74 10.40 4.97
C ASN A 61 2.85 10.83 5.93
N ILE A 62 4.09 10.71 5.45
CA ILE A 62 5.31 11.13 6.15
C ILE A 62 6.27 11.74 5.12
N ASP A 63 5.94 12.94 4.65
CA ASP A 63 6.58 13.65 3.53
C ASP A 63 8.11 13.83 3.67
N PHE A 64 8.66 13.67 4.89
CA PHE A 64 10.11 13.72 5.14
C PHE A 64 10.86 12.43 4.74
N MET A 65 10.19 11.28 4.68
CA MET A 65 10.86 9.98 4.64
C MET A 65 11.19 9.56 3.21
N TYR A 66 12.36 10.00 2.73
CA TYR A 66 12.84 9.79 1.35
C TYR A 66 11.93 10.39 0.26
N SER A 67 11.56 11.68 0.38
CA SER A 67 11.13 12.40 -0.83
C SER A 67 12.27 12.54 -1.83
N ALA A 68 11.98 12.24 -3.10
CA ALA A 68 12.84 12.54 -4.24
C ALA A 68 13.03 14.05 -4.49
N ASP A 69 12.31 14.93 -3.78
CA ASP A 69 12.56 16.37 -3.82
C ASP A 69 13.94 16.75 -3.23
N ASN A 70 14.49 15.91 -2.33
CA ASN A 70 15.79 16.13 -1.70
C ASN A 70 17.00 15.71 -2.58
N VAL A 71 16.77 15.06 -3.73
CA VAL A 71 17.81 14.71 -4.70
C VAL A 71 17.26 14.98 -6.10
N GLN A 72 17.77 15.98 -6.81
CA GLN A 72 17.16 16.60 -8.02
C GLN A 72 16.95 15.67 -9.24
N VAL A 73 16.12 14.64 -9.09
CA VAL A 73 15.80 13.64 -10.12
C VAL A 73 14.37 13.88 -10.57
N LYS A 74 14.22 14.45 -11.77
CA LYS A 74 12.91 14.73 -12.36
C LYS A 74 12.03 13.46 -12.40
N ARG A 75 10.85 13.54 -11.77
CA ARG A 75 9.61 12.88 -12.23
C ARG A 75 9.56 11.35 -12.07
N ILE A 76 9.53 10.84 -10.83
CA ILE A 76 8.85 9.57 -10.48
C ILE A 76 7.93 9.78 -9.26
N LEU A 77 6.69 9.29 -9.41
CA LEU A 77 5.60 8.98 -8.47
C LEU A 77 5.76 9.28 -6.95
N GLN A 78 4.70 9.89 -6.38
CA GLN A 78 4.47 10.17 -4.94
C GLN A 78 4.52 8.90 -4.07
N GLN A 79 4.98 8.98 -2.80
CA GLN A 79 5.16 7.83 -1.88
C GLN A 79 4.80 8.15 -0.41
N PHE A 80 4.76 7.09 0.42
CA PHE A 80 3.84 6.86 1.55
C PHE A 80 4.40 5.58 2.31
N ILE A 81 4.33 5.21 3.62
CA ILE A 81 3.52 5.47 4.86
C ILE A 81 4.28 4.98 6.13
N ILE A 82 3.87 5.43 7.35
CA ILE A 82 3.89 4.61 8.61
C ILE A 82 2.45 4.42 9.14
N LEU A 83 2.08 3.19 9.53
CA LEU A 83 0.73 2.82 9.99
C LEU A 83 0.56 3.00 11.52
N LYS A 84 -0.68 3.00 12.03
CA LYS A 84 -0.99 3.06 13.47
C LYS A 84 -2.30 2.36 13.80
#